data_AF-A0A917ALQ0-F1
#
_entry.id   AF-A0A917ALQ0-F1
#
_cell.length_a   1.000
_cell.length_b   1.000
_cell.length_c   1.000
_cell.angle_alpha   90.00
_cell.angle_beta   90.00
_cell.angle_gamma   90.00
#
_symmetry.space_group_name_H-M   'P 1'
#
loop_
_entity.id
_entity.type
_entity.pdbx_description
1 polymer ?
#
loop_
_entity_poly.entity_id
_entity_poly.type
_entity_poly.pdbx_seq_one_letter_code
_entity_poly.pdbx_strand_id
1 'polypeptide(L)'
;MKGKLTKNFKEGQYNLIDNQEELCVALTKELQELTKDKHLDVLHSPSTVIKQHTKSMQELIREDEIRKGKMDSIRMKIPNRRSISPITNTGWEGAGIIPDIAVEQAKAFDYTYKEKLLYIKETYQNEDNYEFLLKEMEDTLLNLTC
;
A
#
# COMPACT_ATOMS: atom_id res chain seq x y z
N MET A 1 6.11 4.27 -27.83
CA MET A 1 6.30 4.18 -26.37
C MET A 1 7.09 5.33 -25.73
N LYS A 2 7.78 6.22 -26.46
CA LYS A 2 8.55 7.35 -25.89
C LYS A 2 7.84 8.69 -26.08
N GLY A 3 6.59 8.82 -25.62
CA GLY A 3 5.77 10.00 -25.92
C GLY A 3 5.76 11.01 -24.77
N LYS A 4 5.12 10.61 -23.66
CA LYS A 4 4.78 11.50 -22.54
C LYS A 4 5.97 11.82 -21.64
N LEU A 5 6.67 10.80 -21.13
CA LEU A 5 7.87 10.97 -20.28
C LEU A 5 8.95 11.82 -20.94
N THR A 6 9.28 11.54 -22.20
CA THR A 6 10.29 12.31 -22.95
C THR A 6 9.84 13.74 -23.26
N LYS A 7 8.53 13.98 -23.35
CA LYS A 7 7.98 15.32 -23.51
C LYS A 7 8.09 16.10 -22.20
N ASN A 8 7.62 15.53 -21.09
CA ASN A 8 7.69 16.14 -19.76
C ASN A 8 9.14 16.42 -19.32
N PHE A 9 10.07 15.52 -19.67
CA PHE A 9 11.50 15.73 -19.45
C PHE A 9 12.05 16.91 -20.26
N LYS A 10 11.72 17.01 -21.55
CA LYS A 10 12.15 18.12 -22.41
C LYS A 10 11.52 19.45 -22.02
N GLU A 11 10.29 19.42 -21.53
CA GLU A 11 9.55 20.59 -21.03
C GLU A 11 10.00 21.00 -19.61
N GLY A 12 10.93 20.26 -18.99
CA GLY A 12 11.47 20.59 -17.67
C GLY A 12 10.48 20.44 -16.53
N GLN A 13 9.38 19.71 -16.72
CA GLN A 13 8.29 19.57 -15.74
C GLN A 13 8.79 18.97 -14.41
N TYR A 14 9.78 18.08 -14.46
CA TYR A 14 10.37 17.46 -13.28
C TYR A 14 11.35 18.37 -12.52
N ASN A 15 11.80 19.47 -13.13
CA ASN A 15 12.68 20.44 -12.46
C ASN A 15 11.91 21.34 -11.48
N LEU A 16 10.57 21.36 -11.57
CA LEU A 16 9.69 22.11 -10.66
C LEU A 16 9.43 21.35 -9.34
N ILE A 17 9.90 20.11 -9.23
CA ILE A 17 9.67 19.25 -8.07
C ILE A 17 10.90 19.31 -7.18
N ASP A 18 10.78 20.02 -6.05
CA ASP A 18 11.88 20.20 -5.08
C ASP A 18 12.05 19.01 -4.14
N ASN A 19 11.04 18.13 -4.06
CA ASN A 19 11.01 16.99 -3.16
C ASN A 19 11.25 15.67 -3.90
N GLN A 20 12.26 14.91 -3.48
CA GLN A 20 12.64 13.63 -4.08
C GLN A 20 11.53 12.57 -3.96
N GLU A 21 10.70 12.63 -2.92
CA GLU A 21 9.55 11.75 -2.77
C GLU A 21 8.45 12.06 -3.80
N GLU A 22 8.12 13.34 -3.98
CA GLU A 22 7.15 13.79 -4.98
C GLU A 22 7.61 13.44 -6.40
N LEU A 23 8.91 13.54 -6.67
CA LEU A 23 9.50 13.13 -7.94
C LEU A 23 9.29 11.63 -8.17
N CYS A 24 9.55 10.80 -7.16
CA CYS A 24 9.35 9.35 -7.24
C CYS A 24 7.89 9.00 -7.51
N VAL A 25 6.95 9.62 -6.80
CA VAL A 25 5.50 9.43 -6.99
C VAL A 25 5.06 9.82 -8.41
N ALA A 26 5.52 10.98 -8.91
CA ALA A 26 5.21 11.44 -10.25
C ALA A 26 5.73 10.48 -11.33
N LEU A 27 6.99 10.02 -11.19
CA LEU A 27 7.60 9.06 -12.11
C LEU A 27 6.90 7.70 -12.07
N THR A 28 6.57 7.18 -10.88
CA THR A 28 5.79 5.95 -10.72
C THR A 28 4.48 6.04 -11.50
N LYS A 29 3.69 7.10 -11.27
CA LYS A 29 2.40 7.27 -11.92
C LYS A 29 2.51 7.27 -13.44
N GLU A 30 3.45 8.03 -14.00
CA GLU A 30 3.63 8.09 -15.44
C GLU A 30 4.11 6.77 -16.05
N LEU A 31 5.02 6.06 -15.38
CA LEU A 31 5.52 4.77 -15.84
C LEU A 31 4.41 3.71 -15.81
N GLN A 32 3.60 3.67 -14.76
CA GLN A 32 2.43 2.79 -14.66
C GLN A 32 1.37 3.14 -15.72
N GLU A 33 1.11 4.42 -16.00
CA GLU A 33 0.17 4.85 -17.04
C GLU A 33 0.59 4.42 -18.45
N LEU A 34 1.90 4.51 -18.74
CA LEU A 34 2.49 4.17 -20.04
C LEU A 34 2.58 2.65 -20.26
N THR A 35 2.97 1.91 -19.23
CA THR A 35 3.18 0.45 -19.30
C THR A 35 1.92 -0.36 -18.99
N LYS A 36 0.93 0.27 -18.35
CA LYS A 36 -0.25 -0.38 -17.75
C LYS A 36 0.09 -1.43 -16.69
N ASP A 37 1.32 -1.41 -16.17
CA ASP A 37 1.80 -2.33 -15.14
C ASP A 37 1.80 -1.61 -13.79
N LYS A 38 0.93 -2.04 -12.87
CA LYS A 38 0.80 -1.43 -11.52
C LYS A 38 1.90 -1.89 -10.55
N HIS A 39 2.73 -2.85 -10.94
CA HIS A 39 3.80 -3.39 -10.10
C HIS A 39 5.12 -2.66 -10.25
N LEU A 40 5.23 -1.78 -11.25
CA LEU A 40 6.38 -0.91 -11.44
C LEU A 40 6.33 0.26 -10.44
N ASP A 41 7.42 0.47 -9.71
CA ASP A 41 7.48 1.49 -8.67
C ASP A 41 8.86 2.14 -8.58
N VAL A 42 8.89 3.44 -8.31
CA VAL A 42 10.09 4.24 -8.04
C VAL A 42 10.01 4.70 -6.60
N LEU A 43 11.01 4.34 -5.82
CA LEU A 43 11.04 4.52 -4.38
C LEU A 43 12.14 5.48 -3.99
N HIS A 44 11.79 6.48 -3.17
CA HIS A 44 12.76 7.25 -2.42
C HIS A 44 13.15 6.46 -1.16
N SER A 45 14.43 6.17 -0.99
CA SER A 45 14.95 5.56 0.23
C SER A 45 15.68 6.62 1.06
N PRO A 46 14.98 7.33 1.97
CA PRO A 46 15.64 8.23 2.89
C PRO A 46 16.57 7.41 3.79
N SER A 47 17.74 7.97 4.08
CA SER A 47 18.71 7.38 4.99
C SER A 47 18.27 7.50 6.46
N THR A 48 17.05 7.12 6.80
CA THR A 48 16.50 7.29 8.17
C THR A 48 17.21 6.34 9.14
N VAL A 49 18.03 6.90 10.03
CA VAL A 49 18.55 6.21 11.21
C VAL A 49 17.47 6.29 12.28
N ILE A 50 17.09 5.14 12.85
CA ILE A 50 16.18 5.07 14.00
C ILE A 50 16.81 5.90 15.13
N LYS A 51 16.19 7.03 15.49
CA LYS A 51 16.58 7.80 16.69
C LYS A 51 16.18 7.00 17.93
N GLN A 52 17.00 6.04 18.34
CA GLN A 52 16.92 5.51 19.69
C GLN A 52 17.70 6.43 20.64
N HIS A 53 17.06 6.78 21.75
CA HIS A 53 17.57 7.66 22.80
C HIS A 53 18.93 7.17 23.33
N THR A 54 19.73 8.15 23.81
CA THR A 54 21.04 8.04 24.48
C THR A 54 22.22 7.62 23.60
N LYS A 55 22.85 8.57 22.90
CA LYS A 55 24.19 8.39 22.33
C LYS A 55 25.15 9.47 22.81
N SER A 56 26.36 9.05 23.13
CA SER A 56 27.42 9.94 23.62
C SER A 56 27.90 10.90 22.53
N MET A 57 28.48 12.03 22.91
CA MET A 57 28.94 13.07 21.97
C MET A 57 29.95 12.57 20.92
N GLN A 58 30.76 11.57 21.28
CA GLN A 58 31.70 10.92 20.35
C GLN A 58 31.01 10.02 19.32
N GLU A 59 29.87 9.43 19.68
CA GLU A 59 29.08 8.57 18.81
C GLU A 59 28.27 9.39 17.79
N LEU A 60 27.81 10.58 18.19
CA LEU A 60 27.18 11.55 17.30
C LEU A 60 28.15 12.03 16.20
N ILE A 61 29.43 12.24 16.53
CA ILE A 61 30.46 12.66 15.56
C ILE A 61 30.76 11.54 14.55
N ARG A 62 30.88 10.28 15.02
CA ARG A 62 31.05 9.12 14.12
C ARG A 62 29.83 8.88 13.24
N GLU A 63 28.64 9.05 13.79
CA GLU A 63 27.41 8.98 13.01
C GLU A 63 27.32 10.10 11.97
N ASP A 64 27.79 11.31 12.26
CA ASP A 64 27.81 12.42 11.30
C ASP A 64 28.77 12.16 10.13
N GLU A 65 29.94 11.56 10.40
CA GLU A 65 30.84 11.08 9.35
C GLU A 65 30.23 9.94 8.51
N ILE A 66 29.50 9.01 9.14
CA ILE A 66 28.75 7.96 8.44
C ILE A 66 27.56 8.54 7.65
N ARG A 67 26.88 9.59 8.18
CA ARG A 67 25.81 10.34 7.50
C ARG A 67 26.32 11.00 6.23
N LYS A 68 27.50 11.63 6.26
CA LYS A 68 28.12 12.22 5.06
C LYS A 68 28.41 11.17 3.97
N GLY A 69 28.50 9.88 4.32
CA GLY A 69 28.65 8.79 3.37
C GLY A 69 27.35 8.09 2.94
N LYS A 70 26.22 8.30 3.62
CA LYS A 70 24.95 7.62 3.33
C LYS A 70 24.00 8.57 2.59
N MET A 71 24.21 8.66 1.28
CA MET A 71 23.44 9.52 0.39
C MET A 71 22.01 8.98 0.17
N ASP A 72 21.03 9.86 0.17
CA ASP A 72 19.65 9.52 -0.19
C ASP A 72 19.62 8.95 -1.62
N SER A 73 18.92 7.83 -1.79
CA SER A 73 18.96 7.06 -3.04
C SER A 73 17.57 6.86 -3.62
N ILE A 74 17.47 7.05 -4.93
CA ILE A 74 16.30 6.63 -5.72
C ILE A 74 16.52 5.17 -6.12
N ARG A 75 15.54 4.32 -5.88
CA ARG A 75 15.51 2.92 -6.31
C ARG A 75 14.32 2.67 -7.22
N MET A 76 14.43 1.69 -8.11
CA MET A 76 13.34 1.26 -8.97
C MET A 76 13.04 -0.21 -8.74
N LYS A 77 11.77 -0.54 -8.51
CA LYS A 77 11.26 -1.90 -8.40
C LYS A 77 10.73 -2.33 -9.77
N ILE A 78 11.46 -3.23 -10.40
CA ILE A 78 11.10 -3.80 -11.71
C ILE A 78 10.51 -5.19 -11.49
N PRO A 79 9.22 -5.41 -11.77
CA PRO A 79 8.65 -6.76 -11.72
C PRO A 79 9.27 -7.61 -12.84
N ASN A 80 9.88 -8.73 -12.49
CA ASN A 80 10.60 -9.59 -13.42
C ASN A 80 9.88 -10.93 -13.71
N ARG A 81 8.71 -11.17 -13.10
CA ARG A 81 7.93 -12.40 -13.25
C ARG A 81 6.44 -12.09 -13.21
N ARG A 82 5.65 -12.89 -13.92
CA ARG A 82 4.18 -12.89 -13.88
C ARG A 82 3.69 -14.31 -13.58
N SER A 83 2.67 -14.44 -12.76
CA SER A 83 1.99 -15.71 -12.54
C SER A 83 0.94 -15.89 -13.62
N ILE A 84 1.16 -16.83 -14.53
CA ILE A 84 0.25 -17.16 -15.63
C ILE A 84 -0.18 -18.62 -15.42
N SER A 85 -1.49 -18.86 -15.40
CA SER A 85 -2.03 -20.22 -15.32
C SER A 85 -1.79 -20.96 -16.64
N PRO A 86 -1.27 -22.19 -16.62
CA PRO A 86 -1.06 -22.96 -17.85
C PRO A 86 -2.37 -23.44 -18.49
N ILE A 87 -3.49 -23.41 -17.74
CA ILE A 87 -4.81 -23.88 -18.22
C ILE A 87 -5.58 -22.76 -18.89
N THR A 88 -5.66 -21.60 -18.24
CA THR A 88 -6.43 -20.45 -18.75
C THR A 88 -5.59 -19.52 -19.62
N ASN A 89 -4.25 -19.68 -19.59
CA ASN A 89 -3.27 -18.79 -20.23
C ASN A 89 -3.45 -17.31 -19.84
N THR A 90 -4.04 -17.08 -18.67
CA THR A 90 -4.29 -15.76 -18.08
C THR A 90 -3.60 -15.65 -16.73
N GLY A 91 -3.32 -14.41 -16.30
CA GLY A 91 -2.84 -14.12 -14.95
C GLY A 91 -3.96 -13.79 -13.97
N TRP A 92 -3.59 -13.51 -12.72
CA TRP A 92 -4.53 -13.04 -11.68
C TRP A 92 -4.95 -11.58 -11.85
N GLU A 93 -4.24 -10.80 -12.68
CA GLU A 93 -4.57 -9.41 -12.94
C GLU A 93 -5.87 -9.31 -13.75
N GLY A 94 -6.97 -8.90 -13.10
CA GLY A 94 -8.25 -8.61 -13.75
C GLY A 94 -9.13 -9.82 -14.07
N ALA A 95 -8.63 -11.04 -13.99
CA ALA A 95 -9.46 -12.25 -14.18
C ALA A 95 -10.43 -12.50 -13.00
N GLY A 96 -10.06 -12.05 -11.80
CA GLY A 96 -10.83 -12.29 -10.57
C GLY A 96 -10.88 -13.77 -10.17
N ILE A 97 -11.45 -14.05 -9.00
CA ILE A 97 -11.85 -15.38 -8.56
C ILE A 97 -13.37 -15.36 -8.47
N ILE A 98 -14.04 -16.44 -8.88
CA ILE A 98 -15.48 -16.58 -8.62
C ILE A 98 -15.64 -16.72 -7.10
N PRO A 99 -16.30 -15.77 -6.42
CA PRO A 99 -16.43 -15.84 -4.97
C PRO A 99 -17.39 -16.98 -4.59
N ASP A 100 -17.12 -17.65 -3.47
CA ASP A 100 -18.03 -18.67 -2.92
C ASP A 100 -19.42 -18.09 -2.60
N ILE A 101 -19.46 -16.79 -2.28
CA ILE A 101 -20.69 -16.02 -2.07
C ILE A 101 -20.76 -14.94 -3.14
N ALA A 102 -21.76 -15.05 -4.02
CA ALA A 102 -21.97 -14.09 -5.09
C ALA A 102 -22.47 -12.74 -4.53
N VAL A 103 -21.54 -11.79 -4.39
CA VAL A 103 -21.82 -10.41 -3.96
C VAL A 103 -21.11 -9.42 -4.88
N GLU A 104 -21.71 -8.24 -5.05
CA GLU A 104 -21.09 -7.13 -5.77
C GLU A 104 -19.78 -6.70 -5.10
N GLN A 105 -18.75 -6.38 -5.88
CA GLN A 105 -17.42 -6.02 -5.36
C GLN A 105 -17.48 -4.88 -4.32
N ALA A 106 -18.30 -3.86 -4.57
CA ALA A 106 -18.45 -2.72 -3.66
C ALA A 106 -19.06 -3.09 -2.30
N LYS A 107 -19.87 -4.17 -2.25
CA LYS A 107 -20.58 -4.63 -1.04
C LYS A 107 -19.89 -5.80 -0.35
N ALA A 108 -18.81 -6.32 -0.91
CA ALA A 108 -18.12 -7.50 -0.39
C ALA A 108 -17.61 -7.28 1.05
N PHE A 109 -17.10 -6.08 1.34
CA PHE A 109 -16.65 -5.71 2.68
C PHE A 109 -17.82 -5.68 3.67
N ASP A 110 -18.86 -4.90 3.37
CA ASP A 110 -20.01 -4.73 4.26
C ASP A 110 -20.70 -6.06 4.57
N TYR A 111 -20.88 -6.90 3.55
CA TYR A 111 -21.44 -8.24 3.70
C TYR A 111 -20.59 -9.10 4.65
N THR A 112 -19.28 -9.19 4.38
CA THR A 112 -18.37 -10.04 5.17
C THR A 112 -18.26 -9.54 6.61
N TYR A 113 -18.20 -8.22 6.78
CA TYR A 113 -18.10 -7.60 8.08
C TYR A 113 -19.34 -7.88 8.92
N LYS A 114 -20.54 -7.73 8.34
CA LYS A 114 -21.81 -8.07 8.97
C LYS A 114 -21.89 -9.54 9.38
N GLU A 115 -21.60 -10.47 8.46
CA GLU A 115 -21.63 -11.91 8.75
C GLU A 115 -20.65 -12.27 9.88
N LYS A 116 -19.46 -11.66 9.87
CA LYS A 116 -18.46 -11.91 10.90
C LYS A 116 -18.87 -11.37 12.27
N LEU A 117 -19.49 -10.19 12.32
CA LEU A 117 -20.05 -9.63 13.55
C LEU A 117 -21.13 -10.54 14.13
N LEU A 118 -22.04 -11.06 13.29
CA LEU A 118 -23.09 -12.00 13.73
C LEU A 118 -22.48 -13.29 14.30
N TYR A 119 -21.50 -13.88 13.60
CA TYR A 119 -20.79 -15.07 14.08
C TYR A 119 -20.14 -14.84 15.45
N ILE A 120 -19.47 -13.70 15.65
CA ILE A 120 -18.81 -13.40 16.92
C ILE A 120 -19.87 -13.16 18.00
N LYS A 121 -20.95 -12.42 17.71
CA LYS A 121 -22.05 -12.19 18.64
C LYS A 121 -22.62 -13.52 19.17
N GLU A 122 -22.89 -14.46 18.29
CA GLU A 122 -23.38 -15.81 18.65
C GLU A 122 -22.35 -16.58 19.51
N THR A 123 -21.07 -16.47 19.18
CA THR A 123 -19.99 -17.15 19.90
C THR A 123 -19.87 -16.67 21.36
N TYR A 124 -20.04 -15.37 21.61
CA TYR A 124 -19.83 -14.77 22.94
C TYR A 124 -21.12 -14.43 23.70
N GLN A 125 -22.29 -14.83 23.17
CA GLN A 125 -23.59 -14.49 23.77
C GLN A 125 -23.78 -15.02 25.20
N ASN A 126 -23.06 -16.08 25.58
CA ASN A 126 -23.17 -16.72 26.90
C ASN A 126 -22.05 -16.32 27.87
N GLU A 127 -21.18 -15.39 27.49
CA GLU A 127 -20.03 -14.96 28.28
C GLU A 127 -20.29 -13.57 28.88
N ASP A 128 -20.55 -13.50 30.18
CA ASP A 128 -20.88 -12.26 30.89
C ASP A 128 -19.77 -11.20 30.83
N ASN A 129 -18.52 -11.61 30.58
CA ASN A 129 -17.35 -10.72 30.54
C ASN A 129 -17.33 -9.80 29.30
N TYR A 130 -18.16 -10.03 28.28
CA TYR A 130 -18.12 -9.33 27.00
C TYR A 130 -19.41 -8.55 26.67
N GLU A 131 -20.26 -8.28 27.64
CA GLU A 131 -21.54 -7.56 27.44
C GLU A 131 -21.35 -6.21 26.72
N PHE A 132 -20.28 -5.47 27.07
CA PHE A 132 -19.98 -4.18 26.43
C PHE A 132 -19.68 -4.32 24.93
N LEU A 133 -19.01 -5.41 24.54
CA LEU A 133 -18.64 -5.68 23.14
C LEU A 133 -19.87 -6.10 22.35
N LEU A 134 -20.75 -6.92 22.94
CA LEU A 134 -22.02 -7.30 22.33
C LEU A 134 -22.88 -6.07 22.01
N LYS A 135 -22.90 -5.09 22.93
CA LYS A 135 -23.61 -3.82 22.72
C LYS A 135 -23.00 -2.99 21.59
N GLU A 136 -21.68 -2.84 21.57
CA GLU A 136 -20.98 -2.12 20.49
C GLU A 136 -21.21 -2.78 19.11
N MET A 137 -21.26 -4.11 19.07
CA MET A 137 -21.56 -4.86 17.85
C MET A 137 -22.98 -4.64 17.37
N GLU A 138 -23.96 -4.57 18.27
CA GLU A 138 -25.36 -4.25 17.92
C GLU A 138 -25.49 -2.83 17.35
N ASP A 139 -24.84 -1.85 17.97
CA ASP A 139 -24.83 -0.47 17.49
C ASP A 139 -24.16 -0.37 16.11
N THR A 140 -23.07 -1.10 15.91
CA THR A 140 -22.36 -1.16 14.62
C THR A 140 -23.21 -1.81 13.53
N LEU A 141 -23.90 -2.93 13.85
CA LEU A 141 -24.81 -3.60 12.93
C LEU A 141 -25.97 -2.68 12.51
N LEU A 142 -26.49 -1.86 13.43
CA LEU A 142 -27.55 -0.89 13.14
C LEU A 142 -27.07 0.20 12.17
N ASN A 143 -25.86 0.71 12.35
CA ASN A 143 -25.28 1.74 11.48
C ASN A 143 -24.92 1.25 10.07
N LEU A 144 -24.64 -0.05 9.91
CA LEU A 144 -24.37 -0.68 8.61
C LEU A 144 -25.64 -0.96 7.77
N THR A 145 -26.81 -0.92 8.39
CA THR A 145 -28.11 -1.16 7.72
C THR A 145 -28.82 0.11 7.24
N CYS A 146 -28.30 1.29 7.59
CA CYS A 146 -28.79 2.60 7.18
C CYS A 146 -28.02 3.15 5.97
#